data_AF-A0A2G8HYZ8-F1
#
_entry.id   AF-A0A2G8HYZ8-F1
#
_cell.length_a   1.000
_cell.length_b   1.000
_cell.length_c   1.000
_cell.angle_alpha   90.00
_cell.angle_beta   90.00
_cell.angle_gamma   90.00
#
_symmetry.space_group_name_H-M   'P 1'
#
loop_
_entity.id
_entity.type
_entity.pdbx_description
1 polymer ?
#
loop_
_entity_poly.entity_id
_entity_poly.type
_entity_poly.pdbx_seq_one_letter_code
_entity_poly.pdbx_strand_id
1 'polypeptide(L)'
;MEDISADTRYSLSLTTPVTRDADAVFPGENWFLYWKTSSSLWKTKLEEFSKGDKILVPVNWSFHSDTGDSYDFAETKPETDLKKLFDIACELGKEITFLMPLTPVPFLVNGGVPHLLARSISLNKEGMAYGIIDNEENINKLYSFYDPRVFQAYSKFCSKFGQYLSESGITSDVYGYICGNLENDEYVSYLDDYSKVFEQAFSRFLKARALRDNSEFQGIESIEEEAIVKREFSETITSLYLEALSAGVGANWEGTLKFSFLGGSLEDLLNRMSANDLNSKYSKDISKCIARGVIPSSILLPQRKKKGVLGRQLSEMVEGTFLAQKLSEDDVYENEGVHFNTLNIFNLVRFEDGAKTWSSLGLVDALNTDFYSCFSYIDKDSFGWREGKNVLDQFFFVQGAELIESDFKTILKIFMNGGKVILDSSELETRLARRLESFFLENNLEVEKVNFLTEVSYAQLGEGKLIVFNGEKLLTRGIIDRVNFWKKLIGTFEVQHISVEISDNIEVFWRTRGSSVNELNYEEVRRLSIYNPTSYKKKVKLKFAKNFALLKIIDEYNCDLSTQQHEIQGELLPDGSFSIDFGVFS
;
A
#
# COMPACT_ATOMS: atom_id res chain seq x y z
N MET A 1 27.23 -36.01 49.03
CA MET A 1 28.64 -35.58 49.13
C MET A 1 29.27 -35.98 47.82
N GLU A 2 29.32 -35.04 46.88
CA GLU A 2 30.32 -34.93 45.81
C GLU A 2 30.01 -33.68 44.99
N ASP A 3 31.07 -32.93 44.74
CA ASP A 3 31.10 -31.51 44.40
C ASP A 3 30.73 -31.22 42.94
N ILE A 4 30.01 -30.13 42.73
CA ILE A 4 29.76 -29.54 41.41
C ILE A 4 30.98 -28.68 41.06
N SER A 5 31.86 -29.17 40.18
CA SER A 5 32.95 -28.36 39.63
C SER A 5 32.42 -27.46 38.51
N ALA A 6 32.51 -26.15 38.73
CA ALA A 6 32.30 -25.13 37.73
C ALA A 6 33.53 -25.04 36.82
N ASP A 7 33.50 -25.69 35.65
CA ASP A 7 34.35 -25.34 34.51
C ASP A 7 33.89 -26.06 33.23
N THR A 8 32.89 -25.50 32.57
CA THR A 8 32.65 -25.72 31.13
C THR A 8 32.41 -24.36 30.48
N ARG A 9 33.50 -23.60 30.35
CA ARG A 9 33.56 -22.47 29.42
C ARG A 9 33.38 -23.03 28.01
N TYR A 10 32.28 -22.65 27.37
CA TYR A 10 32.01 -22.92 25.96
C TYR A 10 33.16 -22.38 25.10
N SER A 11 34.00 -23.27 24.59
CA SER A 11 34.91 -22.97 23.50
C SER A 11 34.08 -22.78 22.22
N LEU A 12 33.98 -21.54 21.76
CA LEU A 12 33.46 -21.19 20.43
C LEU A 12 34.35 -21.87 19.37
N SER A 13 33.91 -23.02 18.88
CA SER A 13 34.51 -23.67 17.71
C SER A 13 34.08 -22.92 16.45
N LEU A 14 35.06 -22.38 15.73
CA LEU A 14 34.94 -21.90 14.34
C LEU A 14 34.53 -23.07 13.44
N THR A 15 33.23 -23.36 13.35
CA THR A 15 32.67 -24.18 12.29
C THR A 15 32.04 -23.27 11.25
N THR A 16 32.42 -23.50 9.99
CA THR A 16 31.81 -22.97 8.76
C THR A 16 30.32 -22.65 8.91
N PRO A 17 29.86 -21.46 8.46
CA PRO A 17 28.45 -21.10 8.56
C PRO A 17 27.63 -22.13 7.78
N VAL A 18 26.75 -22.84 8.49
CA VAL A 18 25.71 -23.64 7.85
C VAL A 18 24.77 -22.66 7.18
N THR A 19 24.63 -22.76 5.86
CA THR A 19 23.67 -22.00 5.07
C THR A 19 22.26 -22.26 5.60
N ARG A 20 21.62 -21.25 6.19
CA ARG A 20 20.17 -21.24 6.35
C ARG A 20 19.60 -20.81 5.00
N ASP A 21 19.07 -21.75 4.22
CA ASP A 21 18.54 -21.55 2.86
C ASP A 21 17.39 -20.53 2.74
N ALA A 22 16.93 -19.91 3.84
CA ALA A 22 15.62 -19.27 3.94
C ALA A 22 15.59 -17.74 4.04
N ASP A 23 16.74 -17.06 4.15
CA ASP A 23 16.80 -15.67 4.65
C ASP A 23 17.31 -14.59 3.67
N ALA A 24 17.84 -14.96 2.50
CA ALA A 24 18.49 -14.00 1.59
C ALA A 24 17.57 -13.42 0.51
N VAL A 25 16.64 -14.25 0.02
CA VAL A 25 15.72 -13.95 -1.09
C VAL A 25 14.31 -14.29 -0.60
N PHE A 26 13.52 -13.27 -0.32
CA PHE A 26 12.13 -13.48 0.11
C PHE A 26 11.29 -13.76 -1.14
N PRO A 27 10.69 -14.96 -1.27
CA PRO A 27 9.80 -15.24 -2.38
C PRO A 27 8.59 -14.30 -2.34
N GLY A 28 8.32 -13.61 -3.44
CA GLY A 28 7.10 -12.81 -3.64
C GLY A 28 7.21 -11.30 -3.41
N GLU A 29 8.38 -10.75 -3.06
CA GLU A 29 8.52 -9.30 -2.77
C GLU A 29 9.85 -8.68 -3.24
N ASN A 30 10.74 -9.43 -3.89
CA ASN A 30 12.03 -8.95 -4.40
C ASN A 30 12.97 -8.24 -3.41
N TRP A 31 12.88 -8.56 -2.11
CA TRP A 31 13.80 -8.01 -1.10
C TRP A 31 15.15 -8.73 -1.11
N PHE A 32 16.23 -7.97 -1.07
CA PHE A 32 17.58 -8.47 -0.84
C PHE A 32 18.18 -7.87 0.43
N LEU A 33 18.27 -8.68 1.49
CA LEU A 33 18.82 -8.25 2.79
C LEU A 33 20.33 -8.52 2.86
N TYR A 34 21.12 -7.57 2.38
CA TYR A 34 22.58 -7.73 2.24
C TYR A 34 23.31 -8.06 3.56
N TRP A 35 22.80 -7.60 4.72
CA TRP A 35 23.41 -7.87 6.03
C TRP A 35 23.10 -9.27 6.59
N LYS A 36 22.11 -9.98 6.01
CA LYS A 36 21.81 -11.38 6.38
C LYS A 36 22.61 -12.39 5.55
N THR A 37 23.26 -11.94 4.48
CA THR A 37 24.00 -12.79 3.53
C THR A 37 25.46 -12.37 3.48
N SER A 38 26.39 -13.33 3.60
CA SER A 38 27.81 -13.02 3.41
C SER A 38 28.06 -12.38 2.06
N SER A 39 28.90 -11.34 2.03
CA SER A 39 29.23 -10.61 0.78
C SER A 39 29.90 -11.46 -0.31
N SER A 40 30.39 -12.66 0.05
CA SER A 40 30.93 -13.65 -0.89
C SER A 40 29.84 -14.40 -1.67
N LEU A 41 28.61 -14.45 -1.15
CA LEU A 41 27.49 -15.20 -1.71
C LEU A 41 26.49 -14.32 -2.47
N TRP A 42 26.65 -12.99 -2.43
CA TRP A 42 25.69 -12.06 -3.05
C TRP A 42 25.47 -12.34 -4.53
N LYS A 43 26.52 -12.65 -5.30
CA LYS A 43 26.38 -12.96 -6.73
C LYS A 43 25.49 -14.19 -6.98
N THR A 44 25.77 -15.30 -6.29
CA THR A 44 24.97 -16.52 -6.40
C THR A 44 23.53 -16.31 -5.94
N LYS A 45 23.31 -15.49 -4.91
CA LYS A 45 21.95 -15.18 -4.43
C LYS A 45 21.19 -14.24 -5.36
N LEU A 46 21.85 -13.25 -5.93
CA LEU A 46 21.21 -12.38 -6.92
C LEU A 46 20.84 -13.14 -8.20
N GLU A 47 21.60 -14.18 -8.58
CA GLU A 47 21.26 -15.08 -9.70
C GLU A 47 19.93 -15.84 -9.51
N GLU A 48 19.45 -16.01 -8.26
CA GLU A 48 18.16 -16.68 -7.97
C GLU A 48 16.94 -15.84 -8.41
N PHE A 49 17.08 -14.52 -8.51
CA PHE A 49 16.03 -13.64 -9.05
C PHE A 49 15.97 -13.74 -10.58
N SER A 50 14.85 -13.39 -11.21
CA SER A 50 14.75 -13.37 -12.66
C SER A 50 15.61 -12.25 -13.27
N LYS A 51 15.87 -12.34 -14.58
CA LYS A 51 16.61 -11.30 -15.32
C LYS A 51 15.67 -10.13 -15.59
N GLY A 52 16.13 -8.91 -15.31
CA GLY A 52 15.33 -7.68 -15.46
C GLY A 52 14.48 -7.31 -14.23
N ASP A 53 14.55 -8.07 -13.15
CA ASP A 53 13.83 -7.72 -11.92
C ASP A 53 14.42 -6.46 -11.28
N LYS A 54 13.56 -5.54 -10.86
CA LYS A 54 13.90 -4.49 -9.90
C LYS A 54 13.98 -5.12 -8.51
N ILE A 55 15.17 -5.08 -7.92
CA ILE A 55 15.46 -5.68 -6.61
C ILE A 55 15.44 -4.58 -5.55
N LEU A 56 14.61 -4.78 -4.54
CA LEU A 56 14.47 -3.87 -3.42
C LEU A 56 15.54 -4.16 -2.36
N VAL A 57 16.41 -3.18 -2.11
CA VAL A 57 17.48 -3.29 -1.12
C VAL A 57 17.23 -2.30 0.01
N PRO A 58 16.58 -2.70 1.12
CA PRO A 58 16.49 -1.83 2.29
C PRO A 58 17.86 -1.50 2.85
N VAL A 59 18.07 -0.26 3.27
CA VAL A 59 19.30 0.18 3.93
C VAL A 59 19.12 0.05 5.43
N ASN A 60 19.90 -0.82 6.04
CA ASN A 60 19.85 -1.06 7.48
C ASN A 60 20.73 -0.04 8.22
N TRP A 61 20.14 1.11 8.59
CA TRP A 61 20.87 2.21 9.27
C TRP A 61 21.66 1.75 10.50
N SER A 62 21.06 0.94 11.39
CA SER A 62 21.75 0.44 12.59
C SER A 62 22.89 -0.53 12.30
N PHE A 63 22.94 -1.13 11.09
CA PHE A 63 24.06 -1.97 10.68
C PHE A 63 25.27 -1.16 10.20
N HIS A 64 25.01 -0.01 9.58
CA HIS A 64 26.02 0.96 9.16
C HIS A 64 26.51 1.88 10.28
N SER A 65 25.80 1.94 11.42
CA SER A 65 26.19 2.78 12.55
C SER A 65 25.72 2.22 13.89
N ASP A 66 26.67 2.00 14.81
CA ASP A 66 26.35 1.63 16.19
C ASP A 66 26.01 2.85 17.06
N THR A 67 26.63 3.99 16.77
CA THR A 67 26.59 5.22 17.58
C THR A 67 25.63 6.29 17.02
N GLY A 68 25.37 6.26 15.71
CA GLY A 68 24.70 7.33 14.99
C GLY A 68 25.62 8.44 14.47
N ASP A 69 26.91 8.42 14.81
CA ASP A 69 27.89 9.46 14.42
C ASP A 69 29.07 8.91 13.58
N SER A 70 29.31 7.61 13.61
CA SER A 70 30.30 6.91 12.78
C SER A 70 29.60 5.98 11.80
N TYR A 71 30.01 5.98 10.54
CA TYR A 71 29.37 5.22 9.47
C TYR A 71 30.37 4.31 8.78
N ASP A 72 30.00 3.06 8.55
CA ASP A 72 30.81 2.07 7.84
C ASP A 72 30.20 1.76 6.48
N PHE A 73 30.94 2.02 5.40
CA PHE A 73 30.60 1.64 4.03
C PHE A 73 31.80 0.93 3.40
N ALA A 74 32.01 -0.34 3.79
CA ALA A 74 33.14 -1.20 3.43
C ALA A 74 34.47 -0.98 4.17
N GLU A 75 34.52 -0.13 5.20
CA GLU A 75 35.75 0.11 5.97
C GLU A 75 36.03 -1.02 6.96
N THR A 76 35.00 -1.54 7.63
CA THR A 76 35.15 -2.58 8.67
C THR A 76 34.46 -3.88 8.35
N LYS A 77 33.22 -3.82 7.84
CA LYS A 77 32.40 -4.99 7.52
C LYS A 77 32.28 -5.15 6.00
N PRO A 78 32.65 -6.30 5.42
CA PRO A 78 32.44 -6.53 3.98
C PRO A 78 30.98 -6.43 3.54
N GLU A 79 30.04 -6.71 4.44
CA GLU A 79 28.61 -6.63 4.17
C GLU A 79 28.10 -5.18 4.07
N THR A 80 28.85 -4.16 4.51
CA THR A 80 28.45 -2.74 4.33
C THR A 80 28.86 -2.17 2.98
N ASP A 81 29.49 -2.96 2.10
CA ASP A 81 29.92 -2.57 0.77
C ASP A 81 28.77 -2.59 -0.25
N LEU A 82 27.99 -1.52 -0.27
CA LEU A 82 26.84 -1.38 -1.17
C LEU A 82 27.26 -1.15 -2.63
N LYS A 83 28.46 -0.61 -2.88
CA LYS A 83 29.03 -0.46 -4.22
C LYS A 83 29.32 -1.82 -4.85
N LYS A 84 29.97 -2.72 -4.10
CA LYS A 84 30.17 -4.10 -4.55
C LYS A 84 28.84 -4.79 -4.87
N LEU A 85 27.81 -4.58 -4.04
CA LEU A 85 26.49 -5.15 -4.29
C LEU A 85 25.88 -4.61 -5.60
N PHE A 86 25.96 -3.29 -5.80
CA PHE A 86 25.52 -2.62 -7.03
C PHE A 86 26.23 -3.16 -8.28
N ASP A 87 27.56 -3.25 -8.24
CA ASP A 87 28.35 -3.74 -9.37
C ASP A 87 27.99 -5.20 -9.74
N ILE A 88 27.79 -6.06 -8.74
CA ILE A 88 27.34 -7.45 -8.96
C ILE A 88 25.96 -7.48 -9.63
N ALA A 89 25.02 -6.63 -9.21
CA ALA A 89 23.69 -6.59 -9.82
C ALA A 89 23.76 -6.11 -11.27
N CYS A 90 24.55 -5.06 -11.56
CA CYS A 90 24.78 -4.59 -12.92
C CYS A 90 25.40 -5.67 -13.82
N GLU A 91 26.39 -6.43 -13.32
CA GLU A 91 26.98 -7.57 -14.05
C GLU A 91 25.93 -8.63 -14.43
N LEU A 92 24.92 -8.82 -13.58
CA LEU A 92 23.84 -9.79 -13.78
C LEU A 92 22.66 -9.23 -14.59
N GLY A 93 22.71 -7.95 -15.00
CA GLY A 93 21.61 -7.27 -15.70
C GLY A 93 20.38 -7.09 -14.81
N LYS A 94 20.58 -6.81 -13.53
CA LYS A 94 19.54 -6.55 -12.53
C LYS A 94 19.62 -5.10 -12.09
N GLU A 95 18.47 -4.53 -11.77
CA GLU A 95 18.36 -3.16 -11.28
C GLU A 95 18.16 -3.19 -9.77
N ILE A 96 18.92 -2.36 -9.04
CA ILE A 96 18.76 -2.21 -7.60
C ILE A 96 18.06 -0.88 -7.32
N THR A 97 17.05 -0.95 -6.47
CA THR A 97 16.40 0.21 -5.84
C THR A 97 16.69 0.17 -4.35
N PHE A 98 17.34 1.21 -3.81
CA PHE A 98 17.60 1.31 -2.38
C PHE A 98 16.38 1.86 -1.65
N LEU A 99 16.01 1.23 -0.53
CA LEU A 99 14.93 1.69 0.33
C LEU A 99 15.50 2.26 1.63
N MET A 100 15.27 3.54 1.89
CA MET A 100 15.72 4.25 3.09
C MET A 100 14.56 4.47 4.08
N PRO A 101 14.70 4.07 5.36
CA PRO A 101 13.56 4.04 6.27
C PRO A 101 13.17 5.44 6.75
N LEU A 102 11.91 5.83 6.53
CA LEU A 102 11.33 7.07 7.06
C LEU A 102 10.63 6.87 8.41
N THR A 103 10.38 5.62 8.79
CA THR A 103 9.70 5.23 10.03
C THR A 103 10.40 4.00 10.63
N PRO A 104 10.07 3.59 11.87
CA PRO A 104 10.60 2.35 12.43
C PRO A 104 10.32 1.13 11.54
N VAL A 105 11.33 0.27 11.39
CA VAL A 105 11.29 -0.90 10.49
C VAL A 105 11.04 -2.19 11.28
N PRO A 106 9.91 -2.87 11.08
CA PRO A 106 9.43 -3.90 12.01
C PRO A 106 10.25 -5.20 12.03
N PHE A 107 10.93 -5.51 10.94
CA PHE A 107 11.78 -6.71 10.81
C PHE A 107 13.25 -6.46 11.22
N LEU A 108 13.58 -5.23 11.64
CA LEU A 108 14.91 -4.87 12.13
C LEU A 108 14.92 -4.78 13.65
N VAL A 109 16.04 -5.17 14.24
CA VAL A 109 16.30 -4.96 15.67
C VAL A 109 16.23 -3.45 15.98
N ASN A 110 15.55 -3.11 17.07
CA ASN A 110 15.28 -1.73 17.49
C ASN A 110 14.57 -0.86 16.43
N GLY A 111 13.84 -1.47 15.48
CA GLY A 111 13.21 -0.72 14.41
C GLY A 111 14.20 -0.13 13.40
N GLY A 112 15.45 -0.61 13.35
CA GLY A 112 16.51 -0.06 12.49
C GLY A 112 17.27 1.13 13.11
N VAL A 113 16.93 1.55 14.33
CA VAL A 113 17.62 2.63 15.04
C VAL A 113 18.93 2.11 15.67
N PRO A 114 20.06 2.82 15.53
CA PRO A 114 21.31 2.49 16.21
C PRO A 114 21.14 2.25 17.71
N HIS A 115 21.81 1.23 18.24
CA HIS A 115 21.59 0.75 19.61
C HIS A 115 21.74 1.83 20.69
N LEU A 116 22.72 2.74 20.56
CA LEU A 116 22.94 3.81 21.54
C LEU A 116 21.88 4.93 21.51
N LEU A 117 21.12 5.02 20.41
CA LEU A 117 20.01 5.94 20.21
C LEU A 117 18.66 5.32 20.59
N ALA A 118 18.52 4.00 20.52
CA ALA A 118 17.32 3.22 20.86
C ALA A 118 17.03 3.22 22.37
N ARG A 119 16.61 4.36 22.93
CA ARG A 119 16.35 4.54 24.38
C ARG A 119 14.88 4.66 24.75
N SER A 120 14.06 5.15 23.82
CA SER A 120 12.68 5.52 24.06
C SER A 120 11.76 4.63 23.24
N ILE A 121 11.08 3.70 23.89
CA ILE A 121 10.16 2.76 23.22
C ILE A 121 8.94 3.52 22.69
N SER A 122 8.54 3.23 21.46
CA SER A 122 7.30 3.77 20.87
C SER A 122 6.08 3.05 21.45
N LEU A 123 5.01 3.81 21.72
CA LEU A 123 3.75 3.28 22.23
C LEU A 123 2.62 3.49 21.23
N ASN A 124 1.73 2.52 21.11
CA ASN A 124 0.51 2.64 20.31
C ASN A 124 -0.57 3.45 21.05
N LYS A 125 -1.73 3.66 20.39
CA LYS A 125 -2.87 4.42 20.94
C LYS A 125 -3.44 3.85 22.24
N GLU A 126 -3.30 2.54 22.49
CA GLU A 126 -3.66 1.90 23.76
C GLU A 126 -2.60 2.05 24.86
N GLY A 127 -1.48 2.73 24.59
CA GLY A 127 -0.36 2.90 25.52
C GLY A 127 0.51 1.65 25.66
N MET A 128 0.41 0.70 24.74
CA MET A 128 1.22 -0.52 24.72
C MET A 128 2.43 -0.35 23.80
N ALA A 129 3.55 -0.96 24.20
CA ALA A 129 4.74 -0.95 23.36
C ALA A 129 4.51 -1.74 22.07
N TYR A 130 4.96 -1.20 20.94
CA TYR A 130 5.00 -1.95 19.69
C TYR A 130 5.96 -3.13 19.81
N GLY A 131 5.40 -4.33 19.97
CA GLY A 131 6.11 -5.60 19.92
C GLY A 131 5.72 -6.33 18.64
N ILE A 132 6.70 -6.68 17.81
CA ILE A 132 6.46 -7.29 16.50
C ILE A 132 7.24 -8.58 16.41
N ILE A 133 6.59 -9.66 15.99
CA ILE A 133 7.25 -10.95 15.77
C ILE A 133 7.78 -10.98 14.34
N ASP A 134 9.08 -11.24 14.18
CA ASP A 134 9.69 -11.40 12.85
C ASP A 134 9.46 -12.80 12.25
N ASN A 135 10.08 -13.06 11.10
CA ASN A 135 10.00 -14.37 10.42
C ASN A 135 10.71 -15.50 11.19
N GLU A 136 11.63 -15.15 12.08
CA GLU A 136 12.43 -16.04 12.92
C GLU A 136 11.79 -16.25 14.31
N GLU A 137 10.57 -15.75 14.51
CA GLU A 137 9.81 -15.81 15.77
C GLU A 137 10.42 -14.98 16.93
N ASN A 138 11.34 -14.04 16.63
CA ASN A 138 11.86 -13.10 17.62
C ASN A 138 10.93 -11.90 17.77
N ILE A 139 10.87 -11.33 18.98
CA ILE A 139 10.10 -10.11 19.25
C ILE A 139 11.02 -8.89 19.14
N ASN A 140 10.78 -8.07 18.12
CA ASN A 140 11.40 -6.77 17.94
C ASN A 140 10.55 -5.68 18.61
N LYS A 141 11.22 -4.71 19.23
CA LYS A 141 10.60 -3.51 19.80
C LYS A 141 10.88 -2.32 18.92
N LEU A 142 9.88 -1.46 18.75
CA LEU A 142 10.05 -0.20 18.04
C LEU A 142 10.38 0.95 19.00
N TYR A 143 11.15 1.90 18.49
CA TYR A 143 11.63 3.06 19.23
C TYR A 143 11.13 4.35 18.58
N SER A 144 10.94 5.38 19.40
CA SER A 144 10.37 6.66 18.99
C SER A 144 11.29 7.43 18.06
N PHE A 145 10.77 7.83 16.90
CA PHE A 145 11.44 8.73 15.95
C PHE A 145 11.26 10.22 16.34
N TYR A 146 10.48 10.52 17.37
CA TYR A 146 10.30 11.88 17.91
C TYR A 146 11.45 12.32 18.83
N ASP A 147 12.41 11.44 19.12
CA ASP A 147 13.61 11.81 19.85
C ASP A 147 14.52 12.69 18.96
N PRO A 148 14.83 13.94 19.34
CA PRO A 148 15.65 14.83 18.51
C PRO A 148 17.03 14.27 18.18
N ARG A 149 17.58 13.39 19.04
CA ARG A 149 18.88 12.74 18.80
C ARG A 149 18.82 11.74 17.66
N VAL A 150 17.68 11.05 17.52
CA VAL A 150 17.43 10.11 16.42
C VAL A 150 17.40 10.89 15.10
N PHE A 151 16.63 11.98 15.04
CA PHE A 151 16.55 12.82 13.83
C PHE A 151 17.91 13.43 13.45
N GLN A 152 18.66 13.98 14.42
CA GLN A 152 19.98 14.56 14.14
C GLN A 152 20.97 13.53 13.59
N ALA A 153 20.98 12.32 14.14
CA ALA A 153 21.83 11.24 13.66
C ALA A 153 21.37 10.72 12.28
N TYR A 154 20.06 10.63 12.06
CA TYR A 154 19.48 10.22 10.78
C TYR A 154 19.82 11.21 9.66
N SER A 155 19.67 12.52 9.89
CA SER A 155 20.02 13.56 8.90
C SER A 155 21.49 13.52 8.49
N LYS A 156 22.40 13.30 9.45
CA LYS A 156 23.83 13.07 9.17
C LYS A 156 24.05 11.79 8.36
N PHE A 157 23.34 10.71 8.69
CA PHE A 157 23.41 9.46 7.95
C PHE A 157 22.97 9.61 6.50
N CYS A 158 21.82 10.27 6.24
CA CYS A 158 21.35 10.53 4.88
C CYS A 158 22.37 11.32 4.05
N SER A 159 22.97 12.36 4.64
CA SER A 159 24.01 13.16 3.99
C SER A 159 25.25 12.32 3.66
N LYS A 160 25.67 11.45 4.58
CA LYS A 160 26.82 10.56 4.38
C LYS A 160 26.56 9.45 3.38
N PHE A 161 25.35 8.90 3.38
CA PHE A 161 24.91 7.91 2.41
C PHE A 161 24.88 8.51 1.00
N GLY A 162 24.29 9.68 0.80
CA GLY A 162 24.30 10.35 -0.51
C GLY A 162 25.71 10.73 -0.99
N GLN A 163 26.58 11.19 -0.09
CA GLN A 163 28.00 11.40 -0.40
C GLN A 163 28.65 10.11 -0.91
N TYR A 164 28.43 8.99 -0.20
CA TYR A 164 28.95 7.68 -0.59
C TYR A 164 28.43 7.22 -1.96
N LEU A 165 27.13 7.37 -2.24
CA LEU A 165 26.54 7.03 -3.55
C LEU A 165 27.22 7.81 -4.68
N SER A 166 27.37 9.12 -4.49
CA SER A 166 27.99 10.01 -5.48
C SER A 166 29.46 9.69 -5.72
N GLU A 167 30.26 9.52 -4.64
CA GLU A 167 31.69 9.20 -4.73
C GLU A 167 31.94 7.81 -5.33
N SER A 168 31.05 6.86 -5.07
CA SER A 168 31.14 5.49 -5.59
C SER A 168 30.55 5.32 -7.00
N GLY A 169 29.91 6.37 -7.55
CA GLY A 169 29.25 6.31 -8.85
C GLY A 169 28.09 5.31 -8.90
N ILE A 170 27.32 5.19 -7.82
CA ILE A 170 26.12 4.37 -7.76
C ILE A 170 24.96 5.19 -8.35
N THR A 171 24.37 4.70 -9.44
CA THR A 171 23.29 5.38 -10.16
C THR A 171 21.90 4.82 -9.84
N SER A 172 21.80 3.94 -8.84
CA SER A 172 20.52 3.37 -8.40
C SER A 172 19.59 4.41 -7.79
N ASP A 173 18.29 4.17 -7.99
CA ASP A 173 17.22 4.93 -7.37
C ASP A 173 17.17 4.70 -5.86
N VAL A 174 16.77 5.75 -5.13
CA VAL A 174 16.54 5.73 -3.69
C VAL A 174 15.12 6.18 -3.40
N TYR A 175 14.34 5.29 -2.80
CA TYR A 175 13.02 5.60 -2.26
C TYR A 175 13.06 5.68 -0.74
N GLY A 176 12.34 6.64 -0.17
CA GLY A 176 11.96 6.60 1.23
C GLY A 176 10.86 5.58 1.43
N TYR A 177 10.95 4.69 2.41
CA TYR A 177 9.86 3.76 2.68
C TYR A 177 9.26 3.97 4.07
N ILE A 178 7.93 4.05 4.09
CA ILE A 178 7.11 4.23 5.28
C ILE A 178 6.56 2.86 5.64
N CYS A 179 6.87 2.40 6.85
CA CYS A 179 6.45 1.11 7.37
C CYS A 179 5.23 1.29 8.28
N GLY A 180 4.24 0.42 8.10
CA GLY A 180 3.05 0.38 8.93
C GLY A 180 2.37 -0.98 8.91
N ASN A 181 1.15 -1.02 9.39
CA ASN A 181 0.30 -2.20 9.39
C ASN A 181 -1.14 -1.81 8.99
N LEU A 182 -2.01 -2.81 8.87
CA LEU A 182 -3.45 -2.59 8.83
C LEU A 182 -4.04 -2.78 10.23
N GLU A 183 -4.79 -1.79 10.70
CA GLU A 183 -5.61 -1.87 11.91
C GLU A 183 -7.03 -1.37 11.59
N ASN A 184 -8.04 -2.18 11.88
CA ASN A 184 -9.45 -1.85 11.58
C ASN A 184 -9.66 -1.41 10.11
N ASP A 185 -9.01 -2.12 9.20
CA ASP A 185 -8.99 -1.86 7.76
C ASP A 185 -8.31 -0.55 7.35
N GLU A 186 -7.69 0.20 8.25
CA GLU A 186 -6.93 1.39 7.92
C GLU A 186 -5.42 1.17 8.03
N TYR A 187 -4.67 1.87 7.19
CA TYR A 187 -3.22 1.87 7.29
C TYR A 187 -2.78 2.74 8.47
N VAL A 188 -2.02 2.15 9.39
CA VAL A 188 -1.45 2.83 10.55
C VAL A 188 0.07 2.78 10.43
N SER A 189 0.71 3.94 10.47
CA SER A 189 2.17 4.05 10.37
C SER A 189 2.82 3.64 11.69
N TYR A 190 3.97 2.98 11.64
CA TYR A 190 4.79 2.74 12.83
C TYR A 190 5.47 4.00 13.37
N LEU A 191 5.35 5.12 12.67
CA LEU A 191 5.71 6.43 13.20
C LEU A 191 4.73 6.90 14.28
N ASP A 192 3.49 6.41 14.29
CA ASP A 192 2.50 6.80 15.30
C ASP A 192 3.02 6.41 16.69
N ASP A 193 3.08 7.39 17.59
CA ASP A 193 3.70 7.22 18.89
C ASP A 193 2.92 8.04 19.94
N TYR A 194 2.59 7.37 21.04
CA TYR A 194 1.92 7.94 22.21
C TYR A 194 2.83 7.89 23.45
N SER A 195 4.13 7.74 23.24
CA SER A 195 5.14 7.72 24.30
C SER A 195 5.32 9.10 24.95
N LYS A 196 5.97 9.11 26.11
CA LYS A 196 6.35 10.35 26.80
C LYS A 196 7.26 11.24 25.93
N VAL A 197 8.03 10.66 25.02
CA VAL A 197 8.94 11.43 24.15
C VAL A 197 8.15 12.18 23.09
N PHE A 198 7.14 11.53 22.50
CA PHE A 198 6.17 12.21 21.65
C PHE A 198 5.53 13.39 22.37
N GLU A 199 4.95 13.17 23.56
CA GLU A 199 4.27 14.23 24.32
C GLU A 199 5.20 15.42 24.68
N GLN A 200 6.47 15.13 25.00
CA GLN A 200 7.47 16.17 25.24
C GLN A 200 7.88 16.92 23.97
N ALA A 201 7.92 16.25 22.82
CA ALA A 201 8.22 16.88 21.53
C ALA A 201 7.02 17.73 21.06
N PHE A 202 5.81 17.20 21.19
CA PHE A 202 4.57 17.90 20.92
C PHE A 202 4.42 19.17 21.78
N SER A 203 4.69 19.07 23.08
CA SER A 203 4.71 20.23 23.99
C SER A 203 5.70 21.33 23.55
N ARG A 204 6.82 20.96 22.93
CA ARG A 204 7.80 21.91 22.38
C ARG A 204 7.31 22.53 21.07
N PHE A 205 6.66 21.74 20.22
CA PHE A 205 6.01 22.21 18.99
C PHE A 205 4.93 23.26 19.30
N LEU A 206 4.05 23.00 20.25
CA LEU A 206 3.01 23.96 20.67
C LEU A 206 3.62 25.30 21.16
N LYS A 207 4.70 25.24 21.95
CA LYS A 207 5.42 26.45 22.39
C LYS A 207 6.03 27.21 21.21
N ALA A 208 6.60 26.51 20.23
CA ALA A 208 7.18 27.13 19.05
C ALA A 208 6.11 27.79 18.15
N ARG A 209 4.95 27.13 18.00
CA ARG A 209 3.79 27.66 17.29
C ARG A 209 3.26 28.94 17.94
N ALA A 210 3.08 28.93 19.27
CA ALA A 210 2.65 30.10 20.04
C ALA A 210 3.59 31.31 19.93
N LEU A 211 4.89 31.08 19.66
CA LEU A 211 5.88 32.16 19.46
C LEU A 211 5.89 32.71 18.02
N ARG A 212 5.42 31.95 17.02
CA ARG A 212 5.37 32.36 15.61
C ARG A 212 4.10 33.16 15.31
N ASP A 213 2.96 32.72 15.83
CA ASP A 213 1.67 33.39 15.64
C ASP A 213 1.43 34.40 16.77
N ASN A 214 1.99 35.61 16.61
CA ASN A 214 1.96 36.68 17.61
C ASN A 214 0.55 37.24 17.97
N SER A 215 -0.56 36.54 17.68
CA SER A 215 -1.90 36.98 18.12
C SER A 215 -3.06 35.96 18.14
N GLU A 216 -2.94 34.67 17.78
CA GLU A 216 -4.16 33.80 17.68
C GLU A 216 -4.12 32.41 18.35
N PHE A 217 -2.98 31.86 18.77
CA PHE A 217 -2.98 30.55 19.43
C PHE A 217 -3.34 30.67 20.93
N GLN A 218 -4.61 30.46 21.30
CA GLN A 218 -5.10 30.52 22.70
C GLN A 218 -4.84 29.23 23.50
N GLY A 219 -4.21 28.22 22.89
CA GLY A 219 -4.10 26.87 23.43
C GLY A 219 -5.00 25.91 22.67
N ILE A 220 -5.12 24.68 23.17
CA ILE A 220 -6.02 23.67 22.62
C ILE A 220 -7.32 23.74 23.43
N GLU A 221 -8.44 24.04 22.78
CA GLU A 221 -9.73 24.27 23.43
C GLU A 221 -10.60 23.00 23.48
N SER A 222 -10.32 22.02 22.63
CA SER A 222 -11.09 20.77 22.52
C SER A 222 -10.23 19.53 22.24
N ILE A 223 -10.80 18.35 22.47
CA ILE A 223 -10.14 17.05 22.20
C ILE A 223 -9.99 16.86 20.68
N GLU A 224 -10.97 17.30 19.91
CA GLU A 224 -10.96 17.25 18.46
C GLU A 224 -9.85 18.13 17.89
N GLU A 225 -9.67 19.34 18.42
CA GLU A 225 -8.57 20.21 18.06
C GLU A 225 -7.21 19.62 18.45
N GLU A 226 -7.09 18.98 19.62
CA GLU A 226 -5.87 18.29 20.03
C GLU A 226 -5.45 17.23 18.99
N ALA A 227 -6.41 16.44 18.51
CA ALA A 227 -6.16 15.40 17.52
C ALA A 227 -5.67 15.99 16.19
N ILE A 228 -6.30 17.08 15.73
CA ILE A 228 -5.89 17.79 14.50
C ILE A 228 -4.46 18.32 14.62
N VAL A 229 -4.14 18.99 15.73
CA VAL A 229 -2.82 19.58 15.96
C VAL A 229 -1.74 18.53 16.17
N LYS A 230 -2.06 17.40 16.82
CA LYS A 230 -1.15 16.24 16.94
C LYS A 230 -0.83 15.64 15.57
N ARG A 231 -1.82 15.54 14.68
CA ARG A 231 -1.59 15.06 13.32
C ARG A 231 -0.71 16.01 12.50
N GLU A 232 -0.99 17.32 12.55
CA GLU A 232 -0.13 18.35 11.93
C GLU A 232 1.32 18.24 12.42
N PHE A 233 1.51 17.99 13.72
CA PHE A 233 2.82 17.74 14.29
C PHE A 233 3.48 16.48 13.72
N SER A 234 2.76 15.35 13.65
CA SER A 234 3.26 14.11 13.05
C SER A 234 3.64 14.29 11.57
N GLU A 235 2.83 15.02 10.79
CA GLU A 235 3.11 15.37 9.39
C GLU A 235 4.35 16.26 9.27
N THR A 236 4.52 17.23 10.17
CA THR A 236 5.71 18.07 10.24
C THR A 236 6.96 17.24 10.48
N ILE A 237 6.93 16.32 11.45
CA ILE A 237 8.06 15.43 11.74
C ILE A 237 8.33 14.50 10.55
N THR A 238 7.31 13.92 9.94
CA THR A 238 7.44 13.09 8.73
C THR A 238 8.14 13.87 7.61
N SER A 239 7.71 15.10 7.38
CA SER A 239 8.28 16.00 6.37
C SER A 239 9.75 16.30 6.64
N LEU A 240 10.15 16.49 7.91
CA LEU A 240 11.56 16.69 8.26
C LEU A 240 12.44 15.48 7.90
N TYR A 241 11.99 14.26 8.19
CA TYR A 241 12.72 13.03 7.82
C TYR A 241 12.80 12.88 6.30
N LEU A 242 11.70 13.19 5.61
CA LEU A 242 11.61 13.17 4.14
C LEU A 242 12.57 14.18 3.50
N GLU A 243 12.56 15.43 3.95
CA GLU A 243 13.45 16.49 3.49
C GLU A 243 14.92 16.17 3.74
N ALA A 244 15.24 15.61 4.92
CA ALA A 244 16.61 15.21 5.24
C ALA A 244 17.11 14.10 4.31
N LEU A 245 16.23 13.16 3.93
CA LEU A 245 16.57 12.08 3.01
C LEU A 245 16.69 12.59 1.58
N SER A 246 15.68 13.30 1.07
CA SER A 246 15.65 13.79 -0.31
C SER A 246 16.80 14.76 -0.60
N ALA A 247 17.09 15.68 0.33
CA ALA A 247 18.25 16.56 0.22
C ALA A 247 19.58 15.80 0.36
N GLY A 248 19.62 14.75 1.18
CA GLY A 248 20.81 13.94 1.43
C GLY A 248 21.26 13.14 0.21
N VAL A 249 20.33 12.46 -0.47
CA VAL A 249 20.64 11.62 -1.65
C VAL A 249 20.53 12.36 -2.99
N GLY A 250 19.88 13.52 -3.01
CA GLY A 250 19.91 14.45 -4.14
C GLY A 250 19.35 13.83 -5.42
N ALA A 251 20.20 13.66 -6.43
CA ALA A 251 19.80 13.21 -7.76
C ALA A 251 19.29 11.76 -7.82
N ASN A 252 19.57 10.95 -6.80
CA ASN A 252 19.07 9.57 -6.71
C ASN A 252 17.68 9.47 -6.06
N TRP A 253 17.05 10.59 -5.66
CA TRP A 253 15.76 10.58 -4.97
C TRP A 253 14.59 10.42 -5.93
N GLU A 254 13.80 9.34 -5.76
CA GLU A 254 12.65 9.06 -6.64
C GLU A 254 11.28 9.23 -5.94
N GLY A 255 11.21 9.19 -4.61
CA GLY A 255 9.97 9.41 -3.88
C GLY A 255 9.75 8.47 -2.71
N THR A 256 8.48 8.23 -2.36
CA THR A 256 8.12 7.45 -1.18
C THR A 256 7.23 6.26 -1.49
N LEU A 257 7.50 5.14 -0.83
CA LEU A 257 6.70 3.92 -0.90
C LEU A 257 6.12 3.58 0.48
N LYS A 258 4.81 3.30 0.54
CA LYS A 258 4.14 2.83 1.77
C LYS A 258 4.10 1.31 1.79
N PHE A 259 4.57 0.69 2.88
CA PHE A 259 4.55 -0.76 3.09
C PHE A 259 3.71 -1.12 4.32
N SER A 260 2.78 -2.05 4.15
CA SER A 260 2.00 -2.63 5.24
C SER A 260 2.47 -4.05 5.52
N PHE A 261 2.96 -4.28 6.73
CA PHE A 261 3.56 -5.55 7.11
C PHE A 261 2.51 -6.53 7.64
N LEU A 262 2.26 -7.59 6.89
CA LEU A 262 1.38 -8.70 7.26
C LEU A 262 1.90 -9.36 8.53
N GLY A 263 1.04 -9.49 9.54
CA GLY A 263 1.44 -10.03 10.83
C GLY A 263 2.10 -9.00 11.77
N GLY A 264 2.07 -7.71 11.40
CA GLY A 264 2.66 -6.60 12.13
C GLY A 264 1.68 -5.81 13.03
N SER A 265 0.41 -6.19 13.08
CA SER A 265 -0.57 -5.58 13.99
C SER A 265 -0.48 -6.14 15.41
N LEU A 266 -1.00 -5.39 16.38
CA LEU A 266 -1.15 -5.88 17.76
C LEU A 266 -2.05 -7.13 17.82
N GLU A 267 -3.12 -7.15 17.03
CA GLU A 267 -4.00 -8.31 16.94
C GLU A 267 -3.24 -9.52 16.40
N ASP A 268 -2.37 -9.32 15.39
CA ASP A 268 -1.53 -10.38 14.86
C ASP A 268 -0.48 -10.86 15.85
N LEU A 269 0.12 -9.95 16.63
CA LEU A 269 1.01 -10.33 17.73
C LEU A 269 0.29 -11.30 18.67
N LEU A 270 -0.90 -10.93 19.15
CA LEU A 270 -1.68 -11.75 20.08
C LEU A 270 -2.12 -13.09 19.44
N ASN A 271 -2.56 -13.07 18.18
CA ASN A 271 -2.96 -14.27 17.45
C ASN A 271 -1.77 -15.21 17.23
N ARG A 272 -0.59 -14.69 16.85
CA ARG A 272 0.63 -15.49 16.65
C ARG A 272 1.15 -16.05 17.98
N MET A 273 1.13 -15.26 19.05
CA MET A 273 1.49 -15.74 20.39
C MET A 273 0.55 -16.84 20.90
N SER A 274 -0.71 -16.83 20.46
CA SER A 274 -1.72 -17.85 20.81
C SER A 274 -1.87 -18.96 19.77
N ALA A 275 -1.03 -18.99 18.72
CA ALA A 275 -1.10 -19.93 17.59
C ALA A 275 -2.46 -19.96 16.86
N ASN A 276 -3.18 -18.84 16.86
CA ASN A 276 -4.47 -18.64 16.19
C ASN A 276 -4.32 -17.86 14.85
N ASP A 277 -3.14 -17.88 14.25
CA ASP A 277 -2.83 -17.10 13.05
C ASP A 277 -3.34 -17.80 11.76
N LEU A 278 -4.22 -17.11 11.01
CA LEU A 278 -4.91 -17.68 9.85
C LEU A 278 -4.42 -17.08 8.53
N ASN A 279 -4.10 -17.93 7.54
CA ASN A 279 -3.70 -17.48 6.20
C ASN A 279 -4.80 -16.67 5.48
N SER A 280 -6.06 -17.00 5.75
CA SER A 280 -7.21 -16.26 5.20
C SER A 280 -7.26 -14.80 5.67
N LYS A 281 -6.72 -14.49 6.86
CA LYS A 281 -6.60 -13.11 7.33
C LYS A 281 -5.57 -12.35 6.48
N TYR A 282 -4.35 -12.88 6.36
CA TYR A 282 -3.29 -12.27 5.56
C TYR A 282 -3.68 -12.10 4.08
N SER A 283 -4.42 -13.05 3.53
CA SER A 283 -4.91 -12.97 2.14
C SER A 283 -5.90 -11.81 1.93
N LYS A 284 -6.77 -11.56 2.92
CA LYS A 284 -7.67 -10.39 2.95
C LYS A 284 -6.90 -9.09 3.13
N ASP A 285 -5.90 -9.09 4.01
CA ASP A 285 -5.08 -7.92 4.27
C ASP A 285 -4.33 -7.48 3.00
N ILE A 286 -3.85 -8.43 2.17
CA ILE A 286 -3.27 -8.12 0.85
C ILE A 286 -4.28 -7.34 -0.03
N SER A 287 -5.52 -7.83 -0.14
CA SER A 287 -6.57 -7.15 -0.92
C SER A 287 -6.83 -5.73 -0.41
N LYS A 288 -6.95 -5.57 0.90
CA LYS A 288 -7.19 -4.27 1.55
C LYS A 288 -6.02 -3.29 1.38
N CYS A 289 -4.78 -3.79 1.45
CA CYS A 289 -3.57 -3.01 1.20
C CYS A 289 -3.54 -2.47 -0.23
N ILE A 290 -3.75 -3.35 -1.22
CA ILE A 290 -3.75 -2.97 -2.64
C ILE A 290 -4.83 -1.94 -2.93
N ALA A 291 -6.06 -2.15 -2.41
CA ALA A 291 -7.14 -1.17 -2.55
C ALA A 291 -6.79 0.20 -1.94
N ARG A 292 -5.88 0.26 -0.96
CA ARG A 292 -5.42 1.51 -0.32
C ARG A 292 -4.16 2.09 -0.94
N GLY A 293 -3.65 1.49 -2.02
CA GLY A 293 -2.41 1.96 -2.63
C GLY A 293 -1.15 1.65 -1.78
N VAL A 294 -1.23 0.73 -0.81
CA VAL A 294 -0.13 0.37 0.09
C VAL A 294 0.43 -1.00 -0.30
N ILE A 295 1.75 -1.14 -0.35
CA ILE A 295 2.41 -2.39 -0.74
C ILE A 295 2.39 -3.37 0.44
N PRO A 296 1.68 -4.51 0.36
CA PRO A 296 1.73 -5.51 1.42
C PRO A 296 3.10 -6.20 1.44
N SER A 297 3.64 -6.44 2.64
CA SER A 297 4.87 -7.21 2.84
C SER A 297 4.67 -8.32 3.88
N SER A 298 5.03 -9.53 3.49
CA SER A 298 5.03 -10.75 4.27
C SER A 298 6.36 -11.01 4.97
N ILE A 299 7.34 -10.10 4.94
CA ILE A 299 8.68 -10.34 5.49
C ILE A 299 8.66 -10.73 6.98
N LEU A 300 7.61 -10.38 7.74
CA LEU A 300 7.42 -10.80 9.13
C LEU A 300 6.84 -12.21 9.29
N LEU A 301 6.26 -12.78 8.23
CA LEU A 301 5.65 -14.10 8.25
C LEU A 301 6.72 -15.18 8.06
N PRO A 302 6.61 -16.31 8.78
CA PRO A 302 7.54 -17.42 8.62
C PRO A 302 7.36 -18.09 7.25
N GLN A 303 8.46 -18.59 6.65
CA GLN A 303 8.46 -19.21 5.31
C GLN A 303 7.42 -20.33 5.15
N ARG A 304 7.11 -21.08 6.21
CA ARG A 304 6.08 -22.14 6.19
C ARG A 304 4.70 -21.63 5.79
N LYS A 305 4.36 -20.38 6.15
CA LYS A 305 3.05 -19.75 5.84
C LYS A 305 3.00 -19.22 4.41
N LYS A 306 4.16 -18.93 3.83
CA LYS A 306 4.30 -18.46 2.44
C LYS A 306 4.28 -19.60 1.43
N LYS A 307 4.27 -20.86 1.86
CA LYS A 307 4.04 -22.00 0.98
C LYS A 307 2.55 -22.08 0.63
N GLY A 308 2.24 -22.38 -0.63
CA GLY A 308 0.86 -22.52 -1.10
C GLY A 308 0.28 -21.23 -1.67
N VAL A 309 -1.03 -21.04 -1.51
CA VAL A 309 -1.82 -19.95 -2.08
C VAL A 309 -1.34 -18.58 -1.65
N LEU A 310 -0.96 -18.39 -0.38
CA LEU A 310 -0.51 -17.09 0.10
C LEU A 310 0.77 -16.65 -0.64
N GLY A 311 1.73 -17.56 -0.84
CA GLY A 311 2.94 -17.26 -1.61
C GLY A 311 2.66 -16.97 -3.08
N ARG A 312 1.72 -17.73 -3.69
CA ARG A 312 1.29 -17.46 -5.07
C ARG A 312 0.62 -16.10 -5.20
N GLN A 313 -0.27 -15.75 -4.26
CA GLN A 313 -0.92 -14.46 -4.21
C GLN A 313 0.10 -13.31 -4.08
N LEU A 314 1.12 -13.45 -3.20
CA LEU A 314 2.18 -12.47 -3.06
C LEU A 314 2.98 -12.30 -4.37
N SER A 315 3.45 -13.39 -4.96
CA SER A 315 4.22 -13.35 -6.20
C SER A 315 3.42 -12.81 -7.39
N GLU A 316 2.18 -13.23 -7.58
CA GLU A 316 1.38 -12.83 -8.73
C GLU A 316 0.81 -11.41 -8.58
N MET A 317 0.26 -11.07 -7.41
CA MET A 317 -0.49 -9.83 -7.21
C MET A 317 0.38 -8.70 -6.68
N VAL A 318 1.34 -9.00 -5.82
CA VAL A 318 2.19 -7.97 -5.21
C VAL A 318 3.40 -7.73 -6.09
N GLU A 319 4.26 -8.73 -6.26
CA GLU A 319 5.51 -8.58 -7.03
C GLU A 319 5.23 -8.34 -8.52
N GLY A 320 4.53 -9.28 -9.17
CA GLY A 320 4.35 -9.28 -10.62
C GLY A 320 3.30 -8.30 -11.16
N THR A 321 2.58 -7.60 -10.29
CA THR A 321 1.52 -6.66 -10.70
C THR A 321 1.65 -5.33 -9.95
N PHE A 322 1.34 -5.29 -8.66
CA PHE A 322 1.14 -4.03 -7.94
C PHE A 322 2.43 -3.26 -7.66
N LEU A 323 3.50 -3.94 -7.24
CA LEU A 323 4.82 -3.34 -7.01
C LEU A 323 5.42 -2.85 -8.32
N ALA A 324 5.38 -3.67 -9.38
CA ALA A 324 5.83 -3.29 -10.71
C ALA A 324 5.11 -2.01 -11.18
N GLN A 325 3.78 -1.98 -11.10
CA GLN A 325 2.96 -0.80 -11.42
C GLN A 325 3.39 0.44 -10.62
N LYS A 326 3.69 0.28 -9.32
CA LYS A 326 4.11 1.40 -8.46
C LYS A 326 5.50 1.94 -8.79
N LEU A 327 6.41 1.08 -9.24
CA LEU A 327 7.77 1.47 -9.63
C LEU A 327 7.87 1.98 -11.07
N SER A 328 6.85 1.74 -11.90
CA SER A 328 6.76 2.18 -13.30
C SER A 328 5.75 3.32 -13.51
N GLU A 329 5.21 3.92 -12.43
CA GLU A 329 4.11 4.89 -12.49
C GLU A 329 4.44 6.16 -13.31
N ASP A 330 5.73 6.51 -13.41
CA ASP A 330 6.21 7.68 -14.17
C ASP A 330 6.76 7.34 -15.57
N ASP A 331 6.88 6.05 -15.92
CA ASP A 331 7.32 5.62 -17.25
C ASP A 331 6.15 5.53 -18.23
N VAL A 332 5.89 6.65 -18.91
CA VAL A 332 4.84 6.79 -19.95
C VAL A 332 5.01 5.74 -21.07
N TYR A 333 6.24 5.29 -21.33
CA TYR A 333 6.56 4.35 -22.41
C TYR A 333 6.41 2.86 -22.03
N GLU A 334 6.44 2.50 -20.74
CA GLU A 334 6.25 1.10 -20.31
C GLU A 334 4.76 0.70 -20.30
N ASN A 335 3.85 1.67 -20.21
CA ASN A 335 2.40 1.42 -20.21
C ASN A 335 1.83 0.91 -21.55
N GLU A 336 2.62 0.87 -22.63
CA GLU A 336 2.24 0.24 -23.90
C GLU A 336 2.53 -1.29 -23.93
N GLY A 337 3.03 -1.86 -22.83
CA GLY A 337 3.42 -3.26 -22.72
C GLY A 337 2.27 -4.26 -22.51
N VAL A 338 2.62 -5.56 -22.58
CA VAL A 338 1.74 -6.71 -22.27
C VAL A 338 1.68 -6.99 -20.75
N HIS A 339 2.19 -6.07 -19.93
CA HIS A 339 2.21 -6.23 -18.48
C HIS A 339 0.82 -6.00 -17.89
N PHE A 340 0.47 -6.85 -16.94
CA PHE A 340 -0.79 -6.74 -16.22
C PHE A 340 -0.66 -5.70 -15.11
N ASN A 341 -1.58 -4.75 -15.10
CA ASN A 341 -1.79 -3.80 -14.00
C ASN A 341 -3.03 -4.21 -13.19
N THR A 342 -3.17 -3.63 -11.99
CA THR A 342 -4.39 -3.82 -11.20
C THR A 342 -5.58 -3.19 -11.93
N LEU A 343 -6.71 -3.91 -12.03
CA LEU A 343 -7.93 -3.35 -12.62
C LEU A 343 -8.58 -2.42 -11.60
N ASN A 344 -8.63 -1.13 -11.90
CA ASN A 344 -9.23 -0.12 -11.04
C ASN A 344 -10.29 0.67 -11.81
N ILE A 345 -11.56 0.43 -11.49
CA ILE A 345 -12.73 1.07 -12.13
C ILE A 345 -13.20 2.26 -11.28
N PHE A 346 -13.23 2.09 -9.96
CA PHE A 346 -13.78 3.08 -9.03
C PHE A 346 -12.70 3.67 -8.13
N ASN A 347 -12.59 5.00 -8.16
CA ASN A 347 -11.67 5.77 -7.36
C ASN A 347 -12.42 6.48 -6.24
N LEU A 348 -12.14 6.10 -4.99
CA LEU A 348 -12.75 6.67 -3.81
C LEU A 348 -11.79 7.71 -3.24
N VAL A 349 -12.05 8.99 -3.52
CA VAL A 349 -11.17 10.07 -3.08
C VAL A 349 -11.38 10.32 -1.59
N ARG A 350 -10.28 10.42 -0.85
CA ARG A 350 -10.23 10.64 0.59
C ARG A 350 -9.49 11.95 0.87
N PHE A 351 -10.17 12.90 1.51
CA PHE A 351 -9.58 14.20 1.82
C PHE A 351 -9.03 14.32 3.25
N GLU A 352 -9.53 13.54 4.22
CA GLU A 352 -8.90 13.14 5.49
C GLU A 352 -9.76 12.03 6.14
N ASP A 353 -9.16 10.91 6.57
CA ASP A 353 -9.83 9.72 7.18
C ASP A 353 -11.14 9.19 6.51
N GLY A 354 -11.38 9.57 5.25
CA GLY A 354 -12.67 9.44 4.55
C GLY A 354 -13.15 8.01 4.19
N ALA A 355 -12.41 6.96 4.53
CA ALA A 355 -12.86 5.58 4.30
C ALA A 355 -14.04 5.20 5.19
N LYS A 356 -14.14 5.77 6.40
CA LYS A 356 -15.29 5.56 7.29
C LYS A 356 -16.57 6.15 6.69
N THR A 357 -16.47 7.24 5.94
CA THR A 357 -17.63 7.92 5.34
C THR A 357 -18.20 7.15 4.16
N TRP A 358 -17.37 6.71 3.20
CA TRP A 358 -17.87 5.89 2.08
C TRP A 358 -18.39 4.53 2.53
N SER A 359 -17.76 3.94 3.56
CA SER A 359 -18.25 2.70 4.18
C SER A 359 -19.57 2.94 4.90
N SER A 360 -19.72 4.03 5.67
CA SER A 360 -20.97 4.35 6.38
C SER A 360 -22.13 4.68 5.42
N LEU A 361 -21.83 5.25 4.25
CA LEU A 361 -22.79 5.44 3.16
C LEU A 361 -23.18 4.13 2.46
N GLY A 362 -22.54 2.99 2.77
CA GLY A 362 -22.82 1.67 2.17
C GLY A 362 -22.23 1.46 0.78
N LEU A 363 -21.35 2.36 0.30
CA LEU A 363 -20.74 2.26 -1.03
C LEU A 363 -19.75 1.09 -1.08
N VAL A 364 -18.88 0.99 -0.07
CA VAL A 364 -17.84 -0.05 -0.01
C VAL A 364 -18.47 -1.45 0.04
N ASP A 365 -19.56 -1.62 0.77
CA ASP A 365 -20.31 -2.89 0.82
C ASP A 365 -20.92 -3.25 -0.55
N ALA A 366 -21.47 -2.27 -1.26
CA ALA A 366 -22.00 -2.47 -2.61
C ALA A 366 -20.90 -2.86 -3.60
N LEU A 367 -19.75 -2.16 -3.58
CA LEU A 367 -18.60 -2.45 -4.43
C LEU A 367 -17.98 -3.81 -4.11
N ASN A 368 -17.83 -4.17 -2.84
CA ASN A 368 -17.32 -5.49 -2.45
C ASN A 368 -18.21 -6.65 -2.92
N THR A 369 -19.50 -6.41 -3.17
CA THR A 369 -20.41 -7.45 -3.64
C THR A 369 -20.27 -7.70 -5.13
N ASP A 370 -20.25 -6.64 -5.95
CA ASP A 370 -20.36 -6.76 -7.41
C ASP A 370 -19.04 -6.44 -8.15
N PHE A 371 -18.10 -5.75 -7.50
CA PHE A 371 -16.86 -5.21 -8.07
C PHE A 371 -15.67 -5.40 -7.11
N TYR A 372 -15.61 -6.54 -6.43
CA TYR A 372 -14.54 -6.86 -5.48
C TYR A 372 -13.16 -6.66 -6.13
N SER A 373 -12.22 -6.02 -5.41
CA SER A 373 -10.87 -5.66 -5.88
C SER A 373 -10.78 -4.72 -7.09
N CYS A 374 -11.89 -4.14 -7.57
CA CYS A 374 -11.93 -3.24 -8.73
C CYS A 374 -12.03 -1.75 -8.34
N PHE A 375 -11.67 -1.41 -7.11
CA PHE A 375 -11.70 -0.05 -6.61
C PHE A 375 -10.47 0.25 -5.77
N SER A 376 -10.12 1.54 -5.72
CA SER A 376 -9.00 2.02 -4.95
C SER A 376 -9.36 3.30 -4.21
N TYR A 377 -8.68 3.54 -3.09
CA TYR A 377 -8.71 4.81 -2.39
C TYR A 377 -7.60 5.71 -2.93
N ILE A 378 -7.96 6.96 -3.24
CA ILE A 378 -7.01 7.99 -3.66
C ILE A 378 -6.87 9.00 -2.53
N ASP A 379 -5.66 9.13 -2.00
CA ASP A 379 -5.30 10.17 -1.04
C ASP A 379 -5.34 11.55 -1.73
N LYS A 380 -5.69 12.59 -0.97
CA LYS A 380 -5.75 13.99 -1.43
C LYS A 380 -4.54 14.43 -2.25
N ASP A 381 -3.34 14.13 -1.77
CA ASP A 381 -2.09 14.55 -2.43
C ASP A 381 -1.90 13.90 -3.81
N SER A 382 -2.53 12.74 -4.03
CA SER A 382 -2.53 12.03 -5.31
C SER A 382 -3.74 12.41 -6.20
N PHE A 383 -4.70 13.17 -5.67
CA PHE A 383 -5.87 13.62 -6.40
C PHE A 383 -5.56 14.86 -7.25
N GLY A 384 -4.95 14.62 -8.42
CA GLY A 384 -4.60 15.65 -9.39
C GLY A 384 -4.96 15.27 -10.83
N TRP A 385 -5.22 16.29 -11.66
CA TRP A 385 -5.32 16.12 -13.10
C TRP A 385 -3.92 16.07 -13.72
N ARG A 386 -3.61 14.99 -14.45
CA ARG A 386 -2.40 14.85 -15.27
C ARG A 386 -2.80 14.74 -16.73
N GLU A 387 -2.14 15.50 -17.61
CA GLU A 387 -2.38 15.41 -19.06
C GLU A 387 -1.99 14.01 -19.57
N GLY A 388 -2.81 13.44 -20.46
CA GLY A 388 -2.61 12.08 -20.99
C GLY A 388 -3.20 10.94 -20.15
N LYS A 389 -3.72 11.21 -18.94
CA LYS A 389 -4.41 10.18 -18.15
C LYS A 389 -5.76 9.84 -18.78
N ASN A 390 -5.98 8.57 -19.14
CA ASN A 390 -7.30 8.10 -19.57
C ASN A 390 -8.25 8.08 -18.36
N VAL A 391 -9.28 8.92 -18.41
CA VAL A 391 -10.33 9.01 -17.38
C VAL A 391 -11.68 8.52 -17.89
N LEU A 392 -11.79 8.11 -19.16
CA LEU A 392 -13.06 7.76 -19.77
C LEU A 392 -13.71 6.62 -19.00
N ASP A 393 -12.99 5.55 -18.68
CA ASP A 393 -13.58 4.39 -18.00
C ASP A 393 -13.50 4.43 -16.47
N GLN A 394 -13.13 5.58 -15.90
CA GLN A 394 -12.91 5.74 -14.47
C GLN A 394 -14.05 6.52 -13.80
N PHE A 395 -14.42 6.04 -12.62
CA PHE A 395 -15.40 6.67 -11.73
C PHE A 395 -14.69 7.31 -10.56
N PHE A 396 -15.05 8.55 -10.21
CA PHE A 396 -14.47 9.29 -9.10
C PHE A 396 -15.55 9.64 -8.09
N PHE A 397 -15.46 9.08 -6.89
CA PHE A 397 -16.33 9.41 -5.75
C PHE A 397 -15.64 10.44 -4.88
N VAL A 398 -16.29 11.58 -4.70
CA VAL A 398 -15.73 12.76 -4.04
C VAL A 398 -16.68 13.29 -2.97
N GLN A 399 -16.15 13.64 -1.80
CA GLN A 399 -16.92 14.21 -0.69
C GLN A 399 -16.83 15.73 -0.68
N GLY A 400 -17.93 16.42 -0.43
CA GLY A 400 -18.01 17.88 -0.48
C GLY A 400 -17.40 18.60 0.72
N ALA A 401 -17.44 17.99 1.92
CA ALA A 401 -17.08 18.61 3.20
C ALA A 401 -15.65 19.20 3.23
N GLU A 402 -14.71 18.56 2.53
CA GLU A 402 -13.28 18.86 2.63
C GLU A 402 -12.70 19.42 1.31
N LEU A 403 -13.55 19.76 0.34
CA LEU A 403 -13.09 20.28 -0.94
C LEU A 403 -12.63 21.72 -0.82
N ILE A 404 -11.42 21.96 -1.33
CA ILE A 404 -10.94 23.31 -1.61
C ILE A 404 -11.08 23.65 -3.09
N GLU A 405 -10.84 24.92 -3.44
CA GLU A 405 -11.07 25.43 -4.80
C GLU A 405 -10.20 24.72 -5.86
N SER A 406 -8.97 24.31 -5.52
CA SER A 406 -8.10 23.53 -6.41
C SER A 406 -8.69 22.17 -6.74
N ASP A 407 -9.21 21.47 -5.72
CA ASP A 407 -9.75 20.13 -5.85
C ASP A 407 -11.03 20.17 -6.67
N PHE A 408 -11.85 21.19 -6.44
CA PHE A 408 -13.05 21.45 -7.22
C PHE A 408 -12.72 21.73 -8.70
N LYS A 409 -11.65 22.47 -9.00
CA LYS A 409 -11.17 22.64 -10.39
C LYS A 409 -10.74 21.30 -11.00
N THR A 410 -10.10 20.43 -10.25
CA THR A 410 -9.73 19.08 -10.69
C THR A 410 -10.96 18.25 -11.04
N ILE A 411 -12.00 18.29 -10.21
CA ILE A 411 -13.28 17.61 -10.47
C ILE A 411 -13.88 18.07 -11.81
N LEU A 412 -13.97 19.38 -12.02
CA LEU A 412 -14.53 19.92 -13.26
C LEU A 412 -13.69 19.53 -14.48
N LYS A 413 -12.35 19.53 -14.36
CA LYS A 413 -11.46 19.07 -15.43
C LYS A 413 -11.69 17.59 -15.76
N ILE A 414 -11.82 16.72 -14.76
CA ILE A 414 -12.12 15.30 -14.98
C ILE A 414 -13.44 15.14 -15.75
N PHE A 415 -14.49 15.84 -15.29
CA PHE A 415 -15.80 15.82 -15.94
C PHE A 415 -15.75 16.31 -17.40
N MET A 416 -15.07 17.43 -17.65
CA MET A 416 -14.93 18.00 -19.00
C MET A 416 -14.15 17.10 -19.96
N ASN A 417 -13.27 16.23 -19.45
CA ASN A 417 -12.49 15.28 -20.24
C ASN A 417 -13.15 13.89 -20.33
N GLY A 418 -14.45 13.78 -20.04
CA GLY A 418 -15.21 12.53 -20.23
C GLY A 418 -15.26 11.60 -19.00
N GLY A 419 -14.68 12.01 -17.88
CA GLY A 419 -14.70 11.24 -16.64
C GLY A 419 -16.08 11.20 -15.97
N LYS A 420 -16.32 10.14 -15.18
CA LYS A 420 -17.54 9.99 -14.39
C LYS A 420 -17.27 10.45 -12.95
N VAL A 421 -17.91 11.52 -12.52
CA VAL A 421 -17.76 12.09 -11.17
C VAL A 421 -19.06 11.91 -10.39
N ILE A 422 -18.95 11.40 -9.17
CA ILE A 422 -20.02 11.30 -8.18
C ILE A 422 -19.63 12.14 -6.97
N LEU A 423 -20.31 13.26 -6.78
CA LEU A 423 -20.06 14.23 -5.72
C LEU A 423 -21.13 14.12 -4.62
N ASP A 424 -20.71 13.84 -3.39
CA ASP A 424 -21.55 14.07 -2.21
C ASP A 424 -21.54 15.56 -1.87
N SER A 425 -22.69 16.21 -1.94
CA SER A 425 -22.84 17.64 -1.65
C SER A 425 -23.03 17.94 -0.16
N SER A 426 -22.97 16.93 0.72
CA SER A 426 -23.02 17.13 2.17
C SER A 426 -21.88 18.05 2.61
N GLU A 427 -22.21 19.04 3.44
CA GLU A 427 -21.27 20.06 3.95
C GLU A 427 -20.45 20.82 2.88
N LEU A 428 -20.86 20.79 1.60
CA LEU A 428 -20.17 21.51 0.54
C LEU A 428 -20.26 23.04 0.76
N GLU A 429 -19.10 23.72 0.69
CA GLU A 429 -19.04 25.17 0.88
C GLU A 429 -19.96 25.91 -0.12
N THR A 430 -20.73 26.89 0.36
CA THR A 430 -21.70 27.64 -0.46
C THR A 430 -21.05 28.30 -1.68
N ARG A 431 -19.78 28.71 -1.58
CA ARG A 431 -19.03 29.26 -2.72
C ARG A 431 -18.83 28.24 -3.83
N LEU A 432 -18.48 27.00 -3.49
CA LEU A 432 -18.29 25.91 -4.44
C LEU A 432 -19.62 25.46 -5.03
N ALA A 433 -20.68 25.39 -4.23
CA ALA A 433 -22.03 25.10 -4.72
C ALA A 433 -22.50 26.14 -5.77
N ARG A 434 -22.33 27.45 -5.50
CA ARG A 434 -22.65 28.51 -6.48
C ARG A 434 -21.79 28.43 -7.74
N ARG A 435 -20.52 28.05 -7.59
CA ARG A 435 -19.62 27.84 -8.72
C ARG A 435 -20.08 26.66 -9.58
N LEU A 436 -20.57 25.59 -8.97
CA LEU A 436 -21.15 24.45 -9.70
C LEU A 436 -22.37 24.88 -10.51
N GLU A 437 -23.28 25.64 -9.90
CA GLU A 437 -24.46 26.19 -10.58
C GLU A 437 -24.06 27.12 -11.73
N SER A 438 -23.08 28.00 -11.51
CA SER A 438 -22.54 28.89 -12.55
C SER A 438 -21.97 28.09 -13.71
N PHE A 439 -21.22 27.02 -13.42
CA PHE A 439 -20.65 26.13 -14.42
C PHE A 439 -21.74 25.44 -15.27
N PHE A 440 -22.84 24.99 -14.66
CA PHE A 440 -23.98 24.42 -15.40
C PHE A 440 -24.61 25.44 -16.34
N LEU A 441 -24.78 26.68 -15.90
CA LEU A 441 -25.33 27.76 -16.72
C LEU A 441 -24.37 28.17 -17.85
N GLU A 442 -23.08 28.33 -17.55
CA GLU A 442 -22.05 28.72 -18.52
C GLU A 442 -21.90 27.71 -19.67
N ASN A 443 -22.08 26.43 -19.38
CA ASN A 443 -21.97 25.35 -20.36
C ASN A 443 -23.32 24.88 -20.93
N ASN A 444 -24.43 25.56 -20.59
CA ASN A 444 -25.80 25.18 -20.98
C ASN A 444 -26.13 23.69 -20.72
N LEU A 445 -25.76 23.19 -19.55
CA LEU A 445 -25.97 21.79 -19.18
C LEU A 445 -27.41 21.57 -18.70
N GLU A 446 -28.09 20.57 -19.27
CA GLU A 446 -29.37 20.10 -18.75
C GLU A 446 -29.15 19.29 -17.47
N VAL A 447 -29.74 19.75 -16.37
CA VAL A 447 -29.63 19.09 -15.06
C VAL A 447 -30.94 18.36 -14.77
N GLU A 448 -30.89 17.03 -14.78
CA GLU A 448 -32.01 16.18 -14.40
C GLU A 448 -32.00 15.97 -12.89
N LYS A 449 -33.16 16.11 -12.24
CA LYS A 449 -33.31 15.91 -10.80
C LYS A 449 -34.28 14.77 -10.51
N VAL A 450 -33.81 13.78 -9.76
CA VAL A 450 -34.59 12.61 -9.38
C VAL A 450 -34.61 12.48 -7.86
N ASN A 451 -35.80 12.37 -7.29
CA ASN A 451 -35.98 12.01 -5.89
C ASN A 451 -36.10 10.49 -5.79
N PHE A 452 -35.08 9.86 -5.21
CA PHE A 452 -35.08 8.42 -4.95
C PHE A 452 -35.11 8.16 -3.44
N LEU A 453 -33.95 7.94 -2.82
CA LEU A 453 -33.79 7.89 -1.35
C LEU A 453 -33.22 9.20 -0.79
N THR A 454 -32.50 9.91 -1.64
CA THR A 454 -32.03 11.30 -1.52
C THR A 454 -32.30 12.00 -2.86
N GLU A 455 -32.14 13.33 -2.89
CA GLU A 455 -32.17 14.09 -4.15
C GLU A 455 -30.87 13.81 -4.92
N VAL A 456 -31.01 13.36 -6.15
CA VAL A 456 -29.90 13.09 -7.06
C VAL A 456 -30.05 14.02 -8.26
N SER A 457 -29.01 14.82 -8.52
CA SER A 457 -28.90 15.65 -9.72
C SER A 457 -27.91 15.00 -10.68
N TYR A 458 -28.28 14.90 -11.95
CA TYR A 458 -27.46 14.35 -13.03
C TYR A 458 -27.22 15.41 -14.09
N ALA A 459 -25.98 15.55 -14.52
CA ALA A 459 -25.58 16.41 -15.63
C ALA A 459 -24.61 15.64 -16.54
N GLN A 460 -24.72 15.87 -17.85
CA GLN A 460 -23.90 15.20 -18.86
C GLN A 460 -23.31 16.21 -19.85
N LEU A 461 -22.02 16.03 -20.18
CA LEU A 461 -21.32 16.78 -21.21
C LEU A 461 -20.47 15.82 -22.04
N GLY A 462 -20.91 15.52 -23.27
CA GLY A 462 -20.27 14.47 -24.08
C GLY A 462 -20.31 13.11 -23.36
N GLU A 463 -19.15 12.51 -23.13
CA GLU A 463 -18.99 11.27 -22.35
C GLU A 463 -18.91 11.52 -20.83
N GLY A 464 -18.70 12.78 -20.43
CA GLY A 464 -18.56 13.19 -19.04
C GLY A 464 -19.90 13.12 -18.33
N LYS A 465 -19.93 12.49 -17.16
CA LYS A 465 -21.13 12.36 -16.32
C LYS A 465 -20.84 12.90 -14.94
N LEU A 466 -21.70 13.79 -14.44
CA LEU A 466 -21.62 14.32 -13.09
C LEU A 466 -22.92 13.99 -12.35
N ILE A 467 -22.78 13.27 -11.24
CA ILE A 467 -23.85 13.02 -10.29
C ILE A 467 -23.58 13.79 -9.02
N VAL A 468 -24.59 14.52 -8.53
CA VAL A 468 -24.54 15.21 -7.24
C VAL A 468 -25.67 14.68 -6.37
N PHE A 469 -25.36 14.26 -5.14
CA PHE A 469 -26.36 13.77 -4.20
C PHE A 469 -26.08 14.27 -2.79
N ASN A 470 -27.09 14.24 -1.91
CA ASN A 470 -26.91 14.57 -0.50
C ASN A 470 -26.76 13.29 0.35
N GLY A 471 -25.55 13.05 0.85
CA GLY A 471 -25.18 11.92 1.70
C GLY A 471 -25.78 11.94 3.11
N GLU A 472 -25.92 13.10 3.76
CA GLU A 472 -26.57 13.22 5.08
C GLU A 472 -27.98 12.60 5.09
N LYS A 473 -28.78 12.89 4.05
CA LYS A 473 -30.11 12.29 3.89
C LYS A 473 -30.04 10.77 3.71
N LEU A 474 -29.03 10.26 3.02
CA LEU A 474 -28.84 8.82 2.82
C LEU A 474 -28.45 8.12 4.13
N LEU A 475 -27.65 8.78 4.99
CA LEU A 475 -27.28 8.27 6.32
C LEU A 475 -28.49 8.10 7.26
N THR A 476 -29.62 8.76 7.01
CA THR A 476 -30.85 8.52 7.79
C THR A 476 -31.54 7.20 7.47
N ARG A 477 -31.15 6.52 6.37
CA ARG A 477 -31.75 5.26 5.91
C ARG A 477 -31.08 4.04 6.53
N GLY A 478 -31.74 2.88 6.47
CA GLY A 478 -31.16 1.60 6.91
C GLY A 478 -30.05 1.11 5.97
N ILE A 479 -29.16 0.24 6.47
CA ILE A 479 -27.99 -0.25 5.72
C ILE A 479 -28.37 -0.89 4.37
N ILE A 480 -29.43 -1.70 4.35
CA ILE A 480 -29.90 -2.37 3.13
C ILE A 480 -30.34 -1.35 2.06
N ASP A 481 -31.02 -0.27 2.48
CA ASP A 481 -31.46 0.79 1.56
C ASP A 481 -30.26 1.56 1.00
N ARG A 482 -29.21 1.78 1.82
CA ARG A 482 -27.96 2.40 1.40
C ARG A 482 -27.22 1.57 0.36
N VAL A 483 -27.10 0.25 0.58
CA VAL A 483 -26.47 -0.64 -0.42
C VAL A 483 -27.29 -0.68 -1.72
N ASN A 484 -28.62 -0.74 -1.61
CA ASN A 484 -29.51 -0.73 -2.77
C ASN A 484 -29.47 0.59 -3.55
N PHE A 485 -29.24 1.72 -2.87
CA PHE A 485 -28.99 3.00 -3.51
C PHE A 485 -27.80 2.91 -4.47
N TRP A 486 -26.66 2.41 -4.00
CA TRP A 486 -25.45 2.29 -4.80
C TRP A 486 -25.57 1.26 -5.92
N LYS A 487 -26.16 0.09 -5.66
CA LYS A 487 -26.40 -0.91 -6.72
C LYS A 487 -27.22 -0.34 -7.88
N LYS A 488 -28.27 0.45 -7.57
CA LYS A 488 -29.08 1.11 -8.59
C LYS A 488 -28.34 2.22 -9.32
N LEU A 489 -27.64 3.07 -8.58
CA LEU A 489 -26.88 4.20 -9.14
C LEU A 489 -25.74 3.71 -10.03
N ILE A 490 -24.97 2.72 -9.59
CA ILE A 490 -23.89 2.14 -10.41
C ILE A 490 -24.46 1.41 -11.63
N GLY A 491 -25.60 0.75 -11.47
CA GLY A 491 -26.30 0.06 -12.55
C GLY A 491 -26.72 0.96 -13.72
N THR A 492 -26.88 2.28 -13.52
CA THR A 492 -27.20 3.21 -14.62
C THR A 492 -26.03 3.48 -15.55
N PHE A 493 -24.81 3.13 -15.15
CA PHE A 493 -23.61 3.35 -15.95
C PHE A 493 -23.27 2.19 -16.88
N GLU A 494 -24.01 1.06 -16.80
CA GLU A 494 -23.79 -0.13 -17.62
C GLU A 494 -22.32 -0.59 -17.63
N VAL A 495 -21.68 -0.56 -16.45
CA VAL A 495 -20.27 -0.92 -16.29
C VAL A 495 -20.04 -2.35 -16.78
N GLN A 496 -19.19 -2.50 -17.80
CA GLN A 496 -18.83 -3.80 -18.32
C GLN A 496 -17.97 -4.54 -17.30
N HIS A 497 -18.55 -5.50 -16.57
CA HIS A 497 -17.84 -6.31 -15.59
C HIS A 497 -18.49 -7.70 -15.44
N ILE A 498 -17.68 -8.69 -15.08
CA ILE A 498 -18.14 -10.06 -14.85
C ILE A 498 -18.50 -10.22 -13.37
N SER A 499 -19.74 -10.62 -13.09
CA SER A 499 -20.15 -10.97 -11.73
C SER A 499 -19.60 -12.34 -11.34
N VAL A 500 -18.94 -12.42 -10.18
CA VAL A 500 -18.36 -13.66 -9.65
C VAL A 500 -19.14 -14.08 -8.41
N GLU A 501 -19.81 -15.23 -8.48
CA GLU A 501 -20.49 -15.85 -7.33
C GLU A 501 -19.48 -16.74 -6.57
N ILE A 502 -18.92 -16.20 -5.49
CA ILE A 502 -17.93 -16.90 -4.64
C ILE A 502 -18.50 -17.26 -3.26
N SER A 503 -17.96 -18.33 -2.67
CA SER A 503 -18.20 -18.67 -1.27
C SER A 503 -17.37 -17.77 -0.34
N ASP A 504 -17.81 -17.58 0.91
CA ASP A 504 -17.10 -16.76 1.90
C ASP A 504 -15.62 -17.14 2.06
N ASN A 505 -14.77 -16.11 2.24
CA ASN A 505 -13.32 -16.20 2.47
C ASN A 505 -12.51 -16.73 1.27
N ILE A 506 -13.04 -16.62 0.06
CA ILE A 506 -12.26 -16.70 -1.18
C ILE A 506 -11.78 -15.30 -1.54
N GLU A 507 -10.51 -15.17 -1.92
CA GLU A 507 -9.97 -13.91 -2.40
C GLU A 507 -9.96 -13.89 -3.92
N VAL A 508 -10.34 -12.75 -4.49
CA VAL A 508 -10.48 -12.53 -5.92
C VAL A 508 -9.75 -11.26 -6.30
N PHE A 509 -8.98 -11.32 -7.39
CA PHE A 509 -8.25 -10.17 -7.92
C PHE A 509 -8.47 -10.02 -9.41
N TRP A 510 -8.72 -8.79 -9.82
CA TRP A 510 -8.79 -8.42 -11.23
C TRP A 510 -7.55 -7.66 -11.66
N ARG A 511 -7.02 -8.04 -12.82
CA ARG A 511 -5.90 -7.38 -13.50
C ARG A 511 -6.30 -7.05 -14.93
N THR A 512 -5.73 -6.01 -15.51
CA THR A 512 -5.95 -5.64 -16.90
C THR A 512 -4.65 -5.30 -17.62
N ARG A 513 -4.64 -5.48 -18.94
CA ARG A 513 -3.59 -5.02 -19.83
C ARG A 513 -4.18 -4.64 -21.18
N GLY A 514 -3.43 -3.83 -21.94
CA GLY A 514 -3.75 -3.58 -23.34
C GLY A 514 -3.72 -4.85 -24.19
N SER A 515 -4.51 -4.85 -25.26
CA SER A 515 -4.51 -5.92 -26.25
C SER A 515 -3.20 -5.93 -27.04
N SER A 516 -2.65 -7.12 -27.26
CA SER A 516 -1.48 -7.29 -28.13
C SER A 516 -1.85 -7.25 -29.62
N VAL A 517 -0.84 -7.18 -30.49
CA VAL A 517 -1.01 -7.20 -31.95
C VAL A 517 -1.72 -8.47 -32.47
N ASN A 518 -1.71 -9.56 -31.70
CA ASN A 518 -2.41 -10.80 -32.04
C ASN A 518 -3.86 -10.84 -31.52
N GLU A 519 -4.26 -9.83 -30.74
CA GLU A 519 -5.52 -9.72 -30.00
C GLU A 519 -6.38 -8.54 -30.49
N LEU A 520 -6.20 -8.08 -31.74
CA LEU A 520 -6.83 -6.87 -32.32
C LEU A 520 -8.37 -6.83 -32.26
N ASN A 521 -9.02 -7.96 -31.98
CA ASN A 521 -10.48 -8.03 -31.82
C ASN A 521 -10.95 -7.58 -30.43
N TYR A 522 -10.04 -7.35 -29.48
CA TYR A 522 -10.34 -6.98 -28.11
C TYR A 522 -9.79 -5.60 -27.80
N GLU A 523 -10.51 -4.82 -26.99
CA GLU A 523 -10.01 -3.53 -26.51
C GLU A 523 -8.96 -3.73 -25.41
N GLU A 524 -9.22 -4.67 -24.51
CA GLU A 524 -8.33 -5.04 -23.42
C GLU A 524 -8.45 -6.53 -23.05
N VAL A 525 -7.47 -7.00 -22.28
CA VAL A 525 -7.48 -8.34 -21.69
C VAL A 525 -7.54 -8.23 -20.17
N ARG A 526 -8.58 -8.81 -19.58
CA ARG A 526 -8.76 -8.88 -18.13
C ARG A 526 -8.42 -10.26 -17.60
N ARG A 527 -7.61 -10.31 -16.54
CA ARG A 527 -7.30 -11.53 -15.81
C ARG A 527 -8.01 -11.54 -14.47
N LEU A 528 -8.74 -12.62 -14.22
CA LEU A 528 -9.34 -12.92 -12.94
C LEU A 528 -8.52 -13.99 -12.23
N SER A 529 -8.03 -13.70 -11.02
CA SER A 529 -7.33 -14.68 -10.18
C SER A 529 -8.12 -14.96 -8.92
N ILE A 530 -8.29 -16.25 -8.61
CA ILE A 530 -9.12 -16.71 -7.50
C ILE A 530 -8.30 -17.63 -6.61
N TYR A 531 -8.35 -17.35 -5.30
CA TYR A 531 -7.52 -17.98 -4.28
C TYR A 531 -8.39 -18.48 -3.12
N ASN A 532 -8.22 -19.75 -2.73
CA ASN A 532 -8.85 -20.32 -1.54
C ASN A 532 -7.81 -20.45 -0.40
N PRO A 533 -7.65 -19.43 0.46
CA PRO A 533 -6.72 -19.47 1.58
C PRO A 533 -7.26 -20.26 2.80
N THR A 534 -8.43 -20.89 2.68
CA THR A 534 -9.09 -21.58 3.80
C THR A 534 -8.72 -23.06 3.85
N SER A 535 -8.90 -23.67 5.03
CA SER A 535 -8.72 -25.10 5.24
C SER A 535 -9.88 -25.96 4.71
N TYR A 536 -10.86 -25.36 4.02
CA TYR A 536 -12.07 -26.04 3.56
C TYR A 536 -12.23 -25.92 2.04
N LYS A 537 -12.91 -26.90 1.47
CA LYS A 537 -13.30 -26.88 0.05
C LYS A 537 -14.32 -25.77 -0.20
N LYS A 538 -14.18 -25.04 -1.29
CA LYS A 538 -15.02 -23.90 -1.66
C LYS A 538 -15.54 -24.04 -3.09
N LYS A 539 -16.76 -23.55 -3.34
CA LYS A 539 -17.36 -23.54 -4.67
C LYS A 539 -17.22 -22.16 -5.29
N VAL A 540 -16.97 -22.15 -6.59
CA VAL A 540 -16.92 -20.93 -7.39
C VAL A 540 -17.80 -21.11 -8.61
N LYS A 541 -18.58 -20.07 -8.90
CA LYS A 541 -19.38 -19.99 -10.12
C LYS A 541 -19.25 -18.60 -10.71
N LEU A 542 -19.00 -18.54 -12.01
CA LEU A 542 -18.82 -17.31 -12.74
C LEU A 542 -19.66 -17.35 -14.01
N LYS A 543 -20.43 -16.30 -14.24
CA LYS A 543 -21.21 -16.11 -15.45
C LYS A 543 -20.70 -14.87 -16.17
N PHE A 544 -20.47 -14.96 -17.46
CA PHE A 544 -19.96 -13.85 -18.25
C PHE A 544 -20.83 -13.60 -19.48
N ALA A 545 -21.05 -12.32 -19.78
CA ALA A 545 -21.89 -11.90 -20.89
C ALA A 545 -21.18 -12.07 -22.25
N LYS A 546 -21.90 -11.81 -23.35
CA LYS A 546 -21.39 -11.99 -24.72
C LYS A 546 -20.23 -11.05 -25.09
N ASN A 547 -20.09 -9.93 -24.38
CA ASN A 547 -19.00 -8.98 -24.53
C ASN A 547 -17.68 -9.47 -23.89
N PHE A 548 -17.66 -10.66 -23.29
CA PHE A 548 -16.44 -11.30 -22.81
C PHE A 548 -16.17 -12.60 -23.58
N ALA A 549 -14.96 -12.74 -24.10
CA ALA A 549 -14.45 -13.97 -24.67
C ALA A 549 -13.50 -14.65 -23.68
N LEU A 550 -13.78 -15.90 -23.32
CA LEU A 550 -12.82 -16.73 -22.58
C LEU A 550 -11.63 -17.03 -23.48
N LEU A 551 -10.43 -16.58 -23.09
CA LEU A 551 -9.20 -16.82 -23.84
C LEU A 551 -8.51 -18.10 -23.35
N LYS A 552 -8.26 -18.19 -22.05
CA LYS A 552 -7.59 -19.35 -21.42
C LYS A 552 -7.82 -19.39 -19.92
N ILE A 553 -7.72 -20.59 -19.37
CA ILE A 553 -7.59 -20.86 -17.94
C ILE A 553 -6.13 -21.24 -17.70
N ILE A 554 -5.52 -20.68 -16.66
CA ILE A 554 -4.10 -20.85 -16.34
C ILE A 554 -3.91 -21.00 -14.83
N ASP A 555 -2.71 -21.39 -14.43
CA ASP A 555 -2.26 -21.43 -13.03
C ASP A 555 -3.10 -22.28 -12.09
N GLU A 556 -3.83 -23.25 -12.65
CA GLU A 556 -4.66 -24.22 -11.93
C GLU A 556 -3.84 -25.01 -10.91
N TYR A 557 -4.29 -24.97 -9.66
CA TYR A 557 -3.68 -25.69 -8.55
C TYR A 557 -4.75 -26.09 -7.55
N ASN A 558 -4.79 -27.38 -7.23
CA ASN A 558 -5.75 -27.95 -6.28
C ASN A 558 -7.20 -27.50 -6.56
N CYS A 559 -7.59 -27.50 -7.84
CA CYS A 559 -8.92 -27.08 -8.29
C CYS A 559 -9.47 -28.03 -9.34
N ASP A 560 -10.79 -28.21 -9.33
CA ASP A 560 -11.54 -28.97 -10.34
C ASP A 560 -12.51 -28.01 -11.03
N LEU A 561 -12.21 -27.65 -12.29
CA LEU A 561 -12.99 -26.69 -13.07
C LEU A 561 -13.76 -27.36 -14.20
N SER A 562 -14.96 -26.84 -14.47
CA SER A 562 -15.77 -27.22 -15.63
C SER A 562 -16.24 -25.97 -16.36
N THR A 563 -16.06 -25.98 -17.68
CA THR A 563 -16.42 -24.87 -18.56
C THR A 563 -17.68 -25.21 -19.36
N GLN A 564 -18.66 -24.33 -19.31
CA GLN A 564 -19.85 -24.35 -20.16
C GLN A 564 -19.90 -23.06 -20.98
N GLN A 565 -20.83 -22.98 -21.93
CA GLN A 565 -21.03 -21.77 -22.71
C GLN A 565 -21.44 -20.62 -21.77
N HIS A 566 -20.62 -19.55 -21.70
CA HIS A 566 -20.83 -18.38 -20.85
C HIS A 566 -20.84 -18.63 -19.33
N GLU A 567 -20.36 -19.80 -18.88
CA GLU A 567 -20.32 -20.15 -17.47
C GLU A 567 -19.07 -20.98 -17.14
N ILE A 568 -18.40 -20.64 -16.04
CA ILE A 568 -17.33 -21.45 -15.45
C ILE A 568 -17.77 -21.79 -14.03
N GLN A 569 -17.76 -23.08 -13.70
CA GLN A 569 -18.07 -23.55 -12.35
C GLN A 569 -17.05 -24.59 -11.92
N GLY A 570 -16.72 -24.59 -10.64
CA GLY A 570 -15.75 -25.53 -10.11
C GLY A 570 -15.62 -25.48 -8.60
N GLU A 571 -14.70 -26.32 -8.13
CA GLU A 571 -14.43 -26.46 -6.71
C GLU A 571 -12.94 -26.26 -6.45
N LEU A 572 -12.64 -25.36 -5.50
CA LEU A 572 -11.32 -25.11 -4.97
C LEU A 572 -11.13 -25.98 -3.73
N LEU A 573 -10.15 -26.87 -3.75
CA LEU A 573 -9.71 -27.56 -2.53
C LEU A 573 -9.01 -26.55 -1.60
N PRO A 574 -8.76 -26.91 -0.33
CA PRO A 574 -7.94 -26.08 0.55
C PRO A 574 -6.63 -25.73 -0.12
N ASP A 575 -6.22 -24.47 -0.02
CA ASP A 575 -5.01 -23.99 -0.69
C ASP A 575 -5.06 -24.15 -2.22
N GLY A 576 -6.25 -24.08 -2.82
CA GLY A 576 -6.44 -24.08 -4.27
C GLY A 576 -6.49 -22.69 -4.88
N SER A 577 -6.08 -22.57 -6.14
CA SER A 577 -6.18 -21.33 -6.92
C SER A 577 -6.21 -21.59 -8.42
N PHE A 578 -6.74 -20.64 -9.18
CA PHE A 578 -6.64 -20.61 -10.64
C PHE A 578 -6.80 -19.17 -11.15
N SER A 579 -6.38 -18.94 -12.38
CA SER A 579 -6.54 -17.66 -13.07
C SER A 579 -7.23 -17.85 -14.43
N ILE A 580 -8.01 -16.87 -14.87
CA ILE A 580 -8.74 -16.88 -16.15
C ILE A 580 -8.47 -15.58 -16.90
N ASP A 581 -8.13 -15.68 -18.18
CA ASP A 581 -8.01 -14.54 -19.09
C ASP A 581 -9.27 -14.38 -19.95
N PHE A 582 -9.79 -13.15 -19.97
CA PHE A 582 -10.92 -12.73 -20.79
C PHE A 582 -10.51 -11.61 -21.74
N GLY A 583 -10.87 -11.72 -23.01
CA GLY A 583 -10.85 -10.61 -23.96
C GLY A 583 -12.16 -9.83 -23.85
N VAL A 584 -12.07 -8.49 -23.79
CA VAL A 584 -13.22 -7.60 -23.67
C VAL A 584 -13.55 -7.00 -25.04
N PHE A 585 -14.81 -7.10 -25.45
CA PHE A 585 -15.33 -6.47 -26.66
C PHE A 585 -16.00 -5.14 -26.33
N SER A 586 -15.84 -4.18 -27.24
CA SER A 586 -16.54 -2.89 -27.25
C SER A 586 -18.06 -3.03 -27.23
#